data_AF-A0A9Q0SFA1-F1
#
_entry.id   AF-A0A9Q0SFA1-F1
#
_cell.length_a   1.000
_cell.length_b   1.000
_cell.length_c   1.000
_cell.angle_alpha   90.00
_cell.angle_beta   90.00
_cell.angle_gamma   90.00
#
_symmetry.space_group_name_H-M   'P 1'
#
loop_
_entity.id
_entity.type
_entity.pdbx_description
1 polymer ?
#
loop_
_entity_poly.entity_id
_entity_poly.type
_entity_poly.pdbx_seq_one_letter_code
_entity_poly.pdbx_strand_id
1 'polypeptide(L)'
;MLRTSMRVEESLSKVTLPFLVLHGDSDTVTDPEISKALYERASSKDKTMKLYPGMWHGLTAGETGENVGIVFTDIVAWLDKFTAEGSNLVVEPLHEAFDFGVEKLPSPPPPAKKHSIGCYLCGIKETRTLHSAN
;
A
#
# COMPACT_ATOMS: atom_id res chain seq x y z
N MET A 1 1.35 12.54 -5.99
CA MET A 1 0.20 12.10 -5.18
C MET A 1 -1.04 11.84 -6.02
N LEU A 2 -1.54 12.80 -6.82
CA LEU A 2 -2.79 12.62 -7.60
C LEU A 2 -2.86 11.35 -8.47
N ARG A 3 -1.83 11.04 -9.27
CA ARG A 3 -1.79 9.82 -10.11
C ARG A 3 -1.94 8.53 -9.30
N THR A 4 -1.40 8.50 -8.09
CA THR A 4 -1.50 7.35 -7.19
C THR A 4 -2.92 7.23 -6.66
N SER A 5 -3.53 8.35 -6.23
CA SER A 5 -4.92 8.38 -5.78
C SER A 5 -5.88 7.89 -6.86
N MET A 6 -5.72 8.36 -8.10
CA MET A 6 -6.55 7.91 -9.23
C MET A 6 -6.43 6.40 -9.47
N ARG A 7 -5.21 5.85 -9.44
CA ARG A 7 -4.99 4.39 -9.58
C ARG A 7 -5.67 3.60 -8.46
N VAL A 8 -5.65 4.12 -7.22
CA VAL A 8 -6.35 3.48 -6.09
C VAL A 8 -7.86 3.52 -6.31
N GLU A 9 -8.41 4.67 -6.70
CA GLU A 9 -9.84 4.84 -7.01
C GLU A 9 -10.33 3.93 -8.14
N GLU A 10 -9.52 3.74 -9.19
CA GLU A 10 -9.78 2.81 -10.30
C GLU A 10 -9.76 1.34 -9.82
N SER A 11 -9.01 1.04 -8.77
CA SER A 11 -8.83 -0.31 -8.24
C SER A 11 -9.83 -0.72 -7.14
N LEU A 12 -10.73 0.17 -6.71
CA LEU A 12 -11.64 -0.09 -5.58
C LEU A 12 -12.50 -1.35 -5.80
N SER A 13 -12.88 -1.63 -7.05
CA SER A 13 -13.64 -2.84 -7.41
C SER A 13 -12.88 -4.14 -7.15
N LYS A 14 -11.55 -4.10 -7.04
CA LYS A 14 -10.73 -5.27 -6.69
C LYS A 14 -10.83 -5.67 -5.22
N VAL A 15 -11.40 -4.83 -4.35
CA VAL A 15 -11.61 -5.16 -2.93
C VAL A 15 -12.75 -6.16 -2.80
N THR A 16 -12.42 -7.42 -2.50
CA THR A 16 -13.37 -8.54 -2.39
C THR A 16 -13.56 -9.06 -0.97
N LEU A 17 -12.62 -8.76 -0.06
CA LEU A 17 -12.67 -9.19 1.33
C LEU A 17 -13.79 -8.49 2.09
N PRO A 18 -14.42 -9.13 3.08
CA PRO A 18 -15.34 -8.46 3.97
C PRO A 18 -14.69 -7.30 4.73
N PHE A 19 -15.39 -6.17 4.87
CA PHE A 19 -14.85 -5.00 5.55
C PHE A 19 -15.92 -4.13 6.22
N LEU A 20 -15.46 -3.33 7.19
CA LEU A 20 -16.22 -2.30 7.88
C LEU A 20 -15.62 -0.92 7.59
N VAL A 21 -16.46 0.03 7.18
CA VAL A 21 -16.11 1.44 7.03
C VAL A 21 -16.79 2.25 8.13
N LEU A 22 -15.99 2.95 8.92
CA LEU A 22 -16.45 3.87 9.95
C LEU A 22 -15.91 5.26 9.61
N HIS A 23 -16.78 6.26 9.51
CA HIS A 23 -16.37 7.60 9.09
C HIS A 23 -17.13 8.69 9.87
N GLY A 24 -16.44 9.76 10.25
CA GLY A 24 -17.08 10.93 10.88
C GLY A 24 -17.74 11.81 9.83
N ASP A 25 -19.04 12.11 9.98
CA ASP A 25 -19.80 12.87 8.97
C ASP A 25 -19.30 14.32 8.81
N SER A 26 -18.58 14.84 9.81
CA SER A 26 -17.96 16.17 9.80
C SER A 26 -16.44 16.13 9.62
N ASP A 27 -15.89 15.02 9.12
CA ASP A 27 -14.47 14.89 8.81
C ASP A 27 -14.07 15.82 7.65
N THR A 28 -13.18 16.78 7.94
CA THR A 28 -12.61 17.73 6.96
C THR A 28 -11.21 17.33 6.47
N VAL A 29 -10.60 16.32 7.07
CA VAL A 29 -9.29 15.78 6.69
C VAL A 29 -9.46 14.74 5.58
N THR A 30 -10.46 13.85 5.73
CA THR A 30 -10.82 12.86 4.73
C THR A 30 -12.31 12.97 4.40
N ASP A 31 -12.61 13.33 3.16
CA ASP A 31 -14.00 13.48 2.69
C ASP A 31 -14.78 12.16 2.83
N PRO A 32 -15.94 12.14 3.52
CA PRO A 32 -16.81 10.97 3.60
C PRO A 32 -17.21 10.37 2.24
N GLU A 33 -17.22 11.15 1.17
CA GLU A 33 -17.52 10.67 -0.19
C GLU A 33 -16.51 9.62 -0.68
N ILE A 34 -15.25 9.67 -0.21
CA ILE A 34 -14.24 8.66 -0.57
C ILE A 34 -14.60 7.31 0.07
N SER A 35 -15.03 7.34 1.33
CA SER A 35 -15.50 6.16 2.06
C SER A 35 -16.77 5.58 1.45
N LYS A 36 -17.70 6.44 1.00
CA LYS A 36 -18.90 6.02 0.23
C LYS A 36 -18.51 5.38 -1.10
N ALA A 37 -17.57 5.97 -1.84
CA ALA A 37 -17.09 5.42 -3.10
C ALA A 37 -16.46 4.03 -2.94
N LEU A 38 -15.68 3.79 -1.87
CA LEU A 38 -15.17 2.46 -1.54
C LEU A 38 -16.33 1.49 -1.26
N TYR A 39 -17.27 1.88 -0.40
CA TYR A 39 -18.42 1.05 -0.06
C TYR A 39 -19.25 0.69 -1.29
N GLU A 40 -19.50 1.63 -2.21
CA GLU A 40 -20.29 1.38 -3.41
C GLU A 40 -19.55 0.51 -4.42
N ARG A 41 -18.29 0.86 -4.74
CA ARG A 41 -17.56 0.27 -5.88
C ARG A 41 -16.89 -1.06 -5.55
N ALA A 42 -16.59 -1.37 -4.29
CA ALA A 42 -15.95 -2.63 -3.92
C ALA A 42 -16.81 -3.84 -4.31
N SER A 43 -16.17 -4.91 -4.81
CA SER A 43 -16.84 -6.18 -5.14
C SER A 43 -17.10 -7.08 -3.93
N SER A 44 -16.75 -6.62 -2.72
CA SER A 44 -17.01 -7.33 -1.47
C SER A 44 -18.50 -7.58 -1.28
N LYS A 45 -18.84 -8.84 -0.94
CA LYS A 45 -20.22 -9.27 -0.68
C LYS A 45 -20.71 -8.91 0.71
N ASP A 46 -19.80 -8.84 1.69
CA ASP A 46 -20.13 -8.46 3.07
C ASP A 46 -19.34 -7.20 3.43
N LYS A 47 -19.95 -6.05 3.17
CA LYS A 47 -19.40 -4.74 3.45
C LYS A 47 -20.41 -3.97 4.28
N THR A 48 -19.94 -3.30 5.32
CA THR A 48 -20.76 -2.49 6.21
C THR A 48 -20.18 -1.08 6.27
N MET A 49 -21.02 -0.06 6.28
CA MET A 49 -20.60 1.34 6.45
C MET A 49 -21.46 2.04 7.50
N LYS A 50 -20.83 2.82 8.37
CA LYS A 50 -21.50 3.67 9.36
C LYS A 50 -20.88 5.06 9.37
N LEU A 51 -21.74 6.07 9.20
CA LEU A 51 -21.38 7.48 9.39
C LEU A 51 -21.78 7.90 10.80
N TYR A 52 -20.88 8.62 11.48
CA TYR A 52 -21.14 9.17 12.80
C TYR A 52 -21.40 10.68 12.70
N PRO A 53 -22.65 11.14 12.88
CA PRO A 53 -23.00 12.56 12.76
C PRO A 53 -22.17 13.42 13.70
N GLY A 54 -21.60 14.51 13.17
CA GLY A 54 -20.84 15.49 13.95
C GLY A 54 -19.44 15.04 14.40
N MET A 55 -19.07 13.76 14.22
CA MET A 55 -17.72 13.28 14.49
C MET A 55 -16.75 13.65 13.35
N TRP A 56 -15.49 13.81 13.70
CA TRP A 56 -14.39 14.21 12.83
C TRP A 56 -13.51 12.98 12.48
N HIS A 57 -12.30 13.23 12.00
CA HIS A 57 -11.38 12.20 11.53
C HIS A 57 -10.98 11.14 12.57
N GLY A 58 -10.79 11.56 13.83
CA GLY A 58 -10.14 10.76 14.87
C GLY A 58 -11.08 9.86 15.66
N LEU A 59 -11.88 9.00 15.01
CA LEU A 59 -12.95 8.24 15.68
C LEU A 59 -12.52 7.42 16.92
N THR A 60 -11.27 6.95 17.00
CA THR A 60 -10.79 6.08 18.09
C THR A 60 -10.04 6.80 19.20
N ALA A 61 -9.70 8.09 19.04
CA ALA A 61 -8.86 8.83 20.00
C ALA A 61 -9.00 10.36 19.97
N GLY A 62 -9.53 10.93 18.89
CA GLY A 62 -9.73 12.38 18.72
C GLY A 62 -11.15 12.87 19.02
N GLU A 63 -12.05 11.96 19.41
CA GLU A 63 -13.43 12.23 19.77
C GLU A 63 -13.64 12.24 21.30
N THR A 64 -14.84 12.58 21.77
CA THR A 64 -15.19 12.46 23.19
C THR A 64 -15.09 11.01 23.66
N GLY A 65 -14.87 10.78 24.96
CA GLY A 65 -14.79 9.41 25.49
C GLY A 65 -16.06 8.58 25.24
N GLU A 66 -17.24 9.22 25.23
CA GLU A 66 -18.51 8.59 24.88
C GLU A 66 -18.54 8.17 23.40
N ASN A 67 -18.19 9.09 22.49
CA ASN A 67 -18.13 8.84 21.05
C ASN A 67 -17.16 7.70 20.72
N VAL A 68 -15.96 7.74 21.30
CA VAL A 68 -14.95 6.68 21.16
C VAL A 68 -15.49 5.34 21.66
N GLY A 69 -16.19 5.33 22.80
CA GLY A 69 -16.82 4.12 23.34
C GLY A 69 -17.87 3.51 22.40
N ILE A 70 -18.69 4.34 21.76
CA ILE A 70 -19.66 3.90 20.74
C ILE A 70 -18.94 3.26 19.56
N VAL A 71 -17.91 3.94 19.02
CA VAL A 71 -17.11 3.44 17.89
C VAL A 71 -16.49 2.07 18.20
N PHE A 72 -15.87 1.90 19.38
CA PHE A 72 -15.30 0.60 19.77
C PHE A 72 -16.37 -0.47 19.96
N THR A 73 -17.54 -0.12 20.49
CA THR A 73 -18.66 -1.07 20.63
C THR A 73 -19.10 -1.59 19.26
N ASP A 74 -19.21 -0.71 18.26
CA ASP A 74 -19.56 -1.08 16.89
C ASP A 74 -18.47 -1.95 16.22
N ILE A 75 -17.18 -1.64 16.45
CA ILE A 75 -16.06 -2.45 15.94
C ILE A 75 -16.12 -3.87 16.51
N VAL A 76 -16.29 -4.00 17.83
CA VAL A 76 -16.35 -5.31 18.51
C VAL A 76 -17.57 -6.09 18.04
N ALA A 77 -18.74 -5.46 17.98
CA ALA A 77 -19.96 -6.11 17.50
C ALA A 77 -19.83 -6.61 16.06
N TRP A 78 -19.15 -5.85 15.19
CA TRP A 78 -18.86 -6.30 13.84
C TRP A 78 -17.90 -7.50 13.84
N LEU A 79 -16.81 -7.45 14.61
CA LEU A 79 -15.86 -8.57 14.69
C LEU A 79 -16.52 -9.84 15.22
N ASP A 80 -17.34 -9.75 16.28
CA ASP A 80 -18.05 -10.88 16.86
C ASP A 80 -18.97 -11.58 15.84
N LYS A 81 -19.61 -10.82 14.95
CA LYS A 81 -20.41 -11.38 13.82
C LYS A 81 -19.55 -12.28 12.92
N PHE A 82 -18.27 -11.96 12.73
CA PHE A 82 -17.36 -12.71 11.84
C PHE A 82 -16.51 -13.76 12.54
N THR A 83 -16.45 -13.78 13.86
CA THR A 83 -15.69 -14.77 14.64
C THR A 83 -16.59 -15.77 15.36
N ALA A 84 -17.91 -15.52 15.41
CA ALA A 84 -18.88 -16.48 15.92
C ALA A 84 -18.83 -17.82 15.17
N GLU A 85 -19.09 -18.91 15.90
CA GLU A 85 -19.06 -20.27 15.37
C GLU A 85 -19.94 -20.41 14.10
N GLY A 86 -19.33 -20.86 13.00
CA GLY A 86 -19.99 -21.00 11.69
C GLY A 86 -19.70 -19.91 10.67
N SER A 87 -18.85 -18.93 10.99
CA SER A 87 -18.36 -17.96 10.00
C SER A 87 -17.44 -18.65 8.97
N ASN A 88 -17.91 -18.74 7.73
CA ASN A 88 -17.20 -19.40 6.63
C ASN A 88 -16.34 -18.38 5.86
N LEU A 89 -15.53 -17.61 6.59
CA LEU A 89 -14.60 -16.64 5.99
C LEU A 89 -13.45 -17.39 5.31
N VAL A 90 -13.64 -17.73 4.04
CA VAL A 90 -12.59 -18.24 3.18
C VAL A 90 -11.84 -17.05 2.58
N VAL A 91 -10.70 -16.71 3.17
CA VAL A 91 -9.79 -15.69 2.64
C VAL A 91 -8.86 -16.37 1.64
N GLU A 92 -9.18 -16.24 0.35
CA GLU A 92 -8.25 -16.64 -0.71
C GLU A 92 -7.15 -15.58 -0.84
N PRO A 93 -5.85 -15.94 -0.73
CA PRO A 93 -4.77 -14.99 -0.93
C PRO A 93 -4.79 -14.47 -2.37
N LEU A 94 -4.79 -13.14 -2.54
CA LEU A 94 -4.59 -12.51 -3.84
C LEU A 94 -3.17 -12.84 -4.34
N HIS A 95 -3.07 -13.74 -5.31
CA HIS A 95 -1.82 -14.12 -5.99
C HIS A 95 -1.48 -13.21 -7.19
N GLU A 96 -2.16 -12.07 -7.36
CA GLU A 96 -1.73 -11.09 -8.34
C GLU A 96 -0.46 -10.40 -7.82
N ALA A 97 0.64 -10.54 -8.56
CA ALA A 97 1.83 -9.73 -8.33
C ALA A 97 1.39 -8.25 -8.37
N PHE A 98 1.46 -7.58 -7.21
CA PHE A 98 1.27 -6.13 -7.12
C PHE A 98 2.40 -5.45 -7.88
N ASP A 99 2.24 -5.32 -9.20
CA ASP A 99 3.14 -4.58 -10.05
C ASP A 99 2.85 -3.10 -9.81
N PHE A 100 3.48 -2.53 -8.77
CA PHE A 100 3.65 -1.08 -8.70
C PHE A 100 4.31 -0.71 -10.01
N GLY A 101 3.57 -0.11 -10.95
CA GLY A 101 4.04 0.25 -12.30
C GLY A 101 5.30 1.11 -12.32
N VAL A 102 6.41 0.49 -11.98
CA VAL A 102 7.79 0.85 -12.24
C VAL A 102 8.04 0.15 -13.56
N GLU A 103 7.78 0.84 -14.66
CA GLU A 103 8.33 0.40 -15.93
C GLU A 103 9.84 0.25 -15.75
N LYS A 104 10.32 -0.99 -15.82
CA LYS A 104 11.75 -1.27 -15.85
C LYS A 104 12.31 -0.54 -17.07
N LEU A 105 13.12 0.49 -16.85
CA LEU A 105 13.83 1.17 -17.94
C LEU A 105 14.51 0.09 -18.80
N PRO A 106 14.43 0.17 -20.14
CA PRO A 106 15.13 -0.78 -21.00
C PRO A 106 16.61 -0.79 -20.62
N SER A 107 17.16 -1.98 -20.39
CA SER A 107 18.58 -2.14 -20.12
C SER A 107 19.39 -1.47 -21.23
N PRO A 108 20.44 -0.70 -20.91
CA PRO A 108 21.26 -0.08 -21.93
C PRO A 108 21.79 -1.16 -22.89
N PRO A 109 21.89 -0.86 -24.20
CA PRO A 109 22.39 -1.82 -25.16
C PRO A 109 23.81 -2.26 -24.76
N PRO A 110 24.16 -3.54 -24.98
CA PRO A 110 25.49 -4.04 -24.65
C PRO A 110 26.56 -3.22 -25.39
N PRO A 111 27.72 -2.98 -24.77
CA PRO A 111 28.78 -2.20 -25.39
C PRO A 111 29.20 -2.86 -26.71
N ALA A 112 29.23 -2.06 -27.77
CA ALA A 112 29.67 -2.49 -29.09
C ALA A 112 31.09 -3.10 -28.99
N LYS A 113 31.25 -4.30 -29.55
CA LYS A 113 32.56 -4.98 -29.67
C LYS A 113 33.50 -4.08 -30.47
N LYS A 114 34.44 -3.42 -29.80
CA LYS A 114 35.56 -2.75 -30.48
C LYS A 114 36.44 -3.84 -31.09
N HIS A 115 36.56 -3.83 -32.42
CA HIS A 115 37.56 -4.62 -33.12
C HIS A 115 38.95 -4.19 -32.64
N SER A 116 39.68 -5.09 -31.99
CA SER A 116 41.10 -4.89 -31.71
C SER A 116 41.88 -5.06 -33.00
N ILE A 117 42.35 -3.95 -33.57
CA ILE A 117 43.44 -3.94 -34.54
C ILE A 117 44.73 -3.66 -33.73
N GLY A 118 45.74 -4.52 -33.94
CA GLY A 118 46.80 -4.79 -32.97
C GLY A 118 48.04 -3.90 -32.97
N CYS A 119 49.02 -4.36 -32.15
CA CYS A 119 50.41 -3.91 -31.93
C CYS A 119 50.58 -2.43 -31.52
N TYR A 120 51.37 -2.05 -30.51
CA TYR A 120 52.76 -2.41 -30.24
C TYR A 120 53.10 -2.34 -28.75
N LEU A 121 54.16 -3.08 -28.41
CA LEU A 121 54.86 -3.19 -27.14
C LEU A 121 55.38 -1.84 -26.60
N CYS A 122 55.27 -1.63 -25.29
CA CYS A 122 56.38 -1.15 -24.47
C CYS A 122 56.13 -1.54 -23.01
N GLY A 123 56.89 -2.54 -22.54
CA GLY A 123 57.02 -2.79 -21.11
C GLY A 123 58.09 -1.88 -20.51
N ILE A 124 57.96 -1.57 -19.24
CA ILE A 124 59.05 -1.54 -18.26
C ILE A 124 58.40 -1.84 -16.89
N LYS A 125 58.93 -2.90 -16.25
CA LYS A 125 58.69 -3.24 -14.84
C LYS A 125 59.52 -2.29 -13.97
N GLU A 126 59.01 -1.93 -12.79
CA GLU A 126 59.90 -1.54 -11.70
C GLU A 126 59.40 -2.04 -10.34
N THR A 127 60.37 -2.21 -9.44
CA THR A 127 60.44 -3.11 -8.28
C THR A 127 60.71 -2.31 -7.00
N ARG A 128 60.17 -2.79 -5.85
CA ARG A 128 60.62 -2.67 -4.42
C ARG A 128 61.33 -1.37 -3.96
N THR A 129 61.00 -0.76 -2.81
CA THR A 129 61.36 -1.19 -1.42
C THR A 129 60.62 -0.31 -0.37
N LEU A 130 59.99 -0.89 0.67
CA LEU A 130 60.36 -0.88 2.12
C LEU A 130 60.91 0.45 2.71
N HIS A 131 60.24 1.00 3.73
CA HIS A 131 60.75 1.09 5.13
C HIS A 131 59.71 1.63 6.14
N SER A 132 60.02 1.39 7.42
CA SER A 132 59.19 1.21 8.61
C SER A 132 58.81 2.48 9.41
N ALA A 133 57.91 2.24 10.37
CA ALA A 133 57.39 3.08 11.46
C ALA A 133 58.35 4.05 12.16
N ASN A 134 57.76 5.15 12.65
CA ASN A 134 57.65 5.45 14.08
C ASN A 134 56.41 6.31 14.34
#